data_AF-A0A9E1MY78-F1
#
_entry.id   AF-A0A9E1MY78-F1
#
_cell.length_a   1.000
_cell.length_b   1.000
_cell.length_c   1.000
_cell.angle_alpha   90.00
_cell.angle_beta   90.00
_cell.angle_gamma   90.00
#
_symmetry.space_group_name_H-M   'P 1'
#
loop_
_entity.id
_entity.type
_entity.pdbx_description
1 polymer ?
#
loop_
_entity_poly.entity_id
_entity_poly.type
_entity_poly.pdbx_seq_one_letter_code
_entity_poly.pdbx_strand_id
1 'polypeptide(L)'
;LTPSQHLDGFYRGWSRKEAYIKARGMGLSLPLHSFDVSLSESSATRSLMLKSDDKERRWSLYEVPGAKGCCAAIAVSAHLEVKVR
;
A
#
# COMPACT_ATOMS: atom_id res chain seq x y z
N LEU A 1 -9.98 16.55 9.90
CA LEU A 1 -9.06 16.67 8.75
C LEU A 1 -9.63 17.70 7.80
N THR A 2 -8.79 18.51 7.16
CA THR A 2 -9.19 19.43 6.10
C THR A 2 -9.54 18.66 4.81
N PRO A 3 -10.23 19.27 3.83
CA PRO A 3 -10.49 18.62 2.54
C PRO A 3 -9.22 18.12 1.84
N SER A 4 -8.12 18.89 1.92
CA SER A 4 -6.82 18.45 1.39
C SER A 4 -6.32 17.20 2.11
N GLN A 5 -6.38 17.18 3.44
CA GLN A 5 -5.95 16.03 4.23
C GLN A 5 -6.79 14.77 3.95
N HIS A 6 -8.09 14.92 3.65
CA HIS A 6 -8.93 13.81 3.18
C HIS A 6 -8.44 13.28 1.83
N LEU A 7 -8.17 14.17 0.89
CA LEU A 7 -7.74 13.80 -0.45
C LEU A 7 -6.36 13.11 -0.45
N ASP A 8 -5.43 13.63 0.36
CA ASP A 8 -4.11 13.03 0.55
C ASP A 8 -4.22 11.62 1.16
N GLY A 9 -5.07 11.47 2.18
CA GLY A 9 -5.37 10.16 2.78
C GLY A 9 -5.98 9.18 1.77
N PHE A 10 -6.92 9.65 0.95
CA PHE A 10 -7.57 8.84 -0.09
C PHE A 10 -6.57 8.33 -1.12
N TYR A 11 -5.77 9.21 -1.73
CA TYR A 11 -4.80 8.80 -2.76
C TYR A 11 -3.71 7.90 -2.20
N ARG A 12 -3.28 8.13 -0.96
CA ARG A 12 -2.33 7.27 -0.26
C ARG A 12 -2.90 5.88 -0.04
N GLY A 13 -4.14 5.79 0.46
CA GLY A 13 -4.85 4.52 0.65
C GLY A 13 -5.09 3.78 -0.67
N TRP A 14 -5.56 4.50 -1.69
CA TRP A 14 -5.83 3.96 -3.01
C TRP A 14 -4.56 3.37 -3.65
N SER A 15 -3.47 4.13 -3.68
CA SER A 15 -2.21 3.69 -4.29
C SER A 15 -1.65 2.44 -3.59
N ARG A 16 -1.77 2.36 -2.27
CA ARG A 16 -1.39 1.20 -1.46
C ARG A 16 -2.26 -0.03 -1.77
N LYS A 17 -3.58 0.13 -1.90
CA LYS A 17 -4.48 -0.97 -2.27
C LYS A 17 -4.22 -1.49 -3.69
N GLU A 18 -4.06 -0.58 -4.64
CA GLU A 18 -3.75 -0.90 -6.03
C GLU A 18 -2.41 -1.64 -6.17
N ALA A 19 -1.36 -1.22 -5.45
CA ALA A 19 -0.08 -1.91 -5.45
C ALA A 19 -0.23 -3.38 -5.02
N TYR A 20 -1.00 -3.64 -3.96
CA TYR A 20 -1.27 -4.99 -3.49
C TYR A 20 -2.09 -5.81 -4.51
N ILE A 21 -3.18 -5.24 -5.05
CA ILE A 21 -4.00 -5.90 -6.07
C ILE A 21 -3.17 -6.27 -7.30
N LYS A 22 -2.32 -5.35 -7.77
CA LYS A 22 -1.42 -5.57 -8.91
C LYS A 22 -0.40 -6.67 -8.62
N ALA A 23 0.21 -6.66 -7.44
CA ALA A 23 1.15 -7.71 -7.04
C ALA A 23 0.50 -9.09 -6.90
N ARG A 24 -0.80 -9.14 -6.57
CA ARG A 24 -1.61 -10.38 -6.55
C ARG A 24 -2.03 -10.87 -7.93
N GLY A 25 -2.06 -10.00 -8.94
CA GLY A 25 -2.51 -10.34 -10.30
C GLY A 25 -3.99 -10.67 -10.42
N MET A 26 -4.81 -10.38 -9.39
CA MET A 26 -6.23 -10.74 -9.35
C MET A 26 -7.16 -9.67 -9.95
N GLY A 27 -6.64 -8.47 -10.19
CA GLY A 27 -7.46 -7.32 -10.61
C GLY A 27 -8.61 -7.07 -9.63
N LEU A 28 -9.78 -6.69 -10.16
CA LEU A 28 -10.97 -6.38 -9.36
C LEU A 28 -11.65 -7.60 -8.74
N SER A 29 -11.21 -8.81 -9.06
CA SER A 29 -11.71 -10.04 -8.42
C SER A 29 -11.27 -10.16 -6.95
N LEU A 30 -10.28 -9.36 -6.51
CA LEU A 30 -9.93 -9.21 -5.10
C LEU A 30 -10.78 -8.09 -4.47
N PRO A 31 -11.71 -8.38 -3.55
CA PRO A 31 -12.60 -7.36 -3.01
C PRO A 31 -11.84 -6.30 -2.21
N LEU A 32 -12.02 -5.02 -2.54
CA LEU A 32 -11.32 -3.91 -1.87
C LEU A 32 -11.58 -3.82 -0.35
N HIS A 33 -12.65 -4.45 0.16
CA HIS A 33 -12.99 -4.48 1.57
C HIS A 33 -12.40 -5.69 2.32
N SER A 34 -11.75 -6.64 1.63
CA SER A 34 -11.21 -7.86 2.25
C SER A 34 -9.82 -7.66 2.87
N PHE A 35 -9.24 -6.46 2.78
CA PHE A 35 -7.95 -6.11 3.34
C PHE A 35 -7.85 -4.60 3.62
N ASP A 36 -7.00 -4.26 4.60
CA ASP A 36 -6.78 -2.90 5.04
C ASP A 36 -5.36 -2.43 4.72
N VAL A 37 -5.22 -1.12 4.54
CA VAL A 37 -3.93 -0.44 4.38
C VAL A 37 -3.88 0.73 5.35
N SER A 38 -2.70 1.05 5.86
CA SER A 38 -2.54 2.27 6.67
C SER A 38 -2.78 3.50 5.79
N LEU A 39 -3.33 4.57 6.38
CA LEU A 39 -3.40 5.91 5.77
C LEU A 39 -2.35 6.88 6.35
N SER A 40 -1.54 6.41 7.30
CA SER A 40 -0.54 7.24 7.97
C SER A 40 0.53 7.77 7.02
N GLU A 41 1.00 8.98 7.32
CA GLU A 41 2.04 9.72 6.60
C GLU A 41 3.47 9.36 7.02
N SER A 42 3.63 8.60 8.12
CA SER A 42 4.95 8.33 8.69
C SER A 42 5.80 7.45 7.76
N SER A 43 6.97 7.99 7.43
CA SER A 43 7.97 7.44 6.53
C SER A 43 8.67 6.21 7.10
N ALA A 44 8.94 5.28 6.19
CA ALA A 44 10.10 4.38 6.09
C ALA A 44 9.70 2.94 5.80
N THR A 45 8.78 2.33 6.54
CA THR A 45 8.27 0.98 6.25
C THR A 45 6.98 0.76 7.02
N ARG A 46 5.92 0.29 6.36
CA ARG A 46 4.72 -0.18 7.04
C ARG A 46 4.43 -1.59 6.57
N SER A 47 4.56 -2.54 7.50
CA SER A 47 4.00 -3.87 7.32
C SER A 47 2.52 -3.70 6.99
N LEU A 48 2.07 -4.35 5.93
CA LEU A 48 0.66 -4.41 5.61
C LEU A 48 -0.06 -5.12 6.77
N MET A 49 -1.03 -4.46 7.39
CA MET A 49 -1.98 -5.16 8.24
C MET A 49 -3.03 -5.82 7.34
N LEU A 50 -2.65 -6.94 6.74
CA LEU A 50 -3.59 -7.75 5.98
C LEU A 50 -4.57 -8.41 6.96
N LYS A 51 -5.86 -8.10 6.80
CA LYS A 51 -6.94 -8.93 7.35
C LYS A 51 -7.19 -10.20 6.52
N SER A 52 -6.43 -10.42 5.45
CA SER A 52 -6.67 -11.54 4.53
C SER A 52 -6.15 -12.86 5.08
N ASP A 53 -6.85 -13.94 4.76
CA ASP A 53 -6.48 -15.34 5.05
C ASP A 53 -5.19 -15.83 4.36
N ASP A 54 -4.49 -14.97 3.60
CA ASP A 54 -3.21 -15.24 2.95
C ASP A 54 -2.04 -15.24 3.96
N LYS A 55 -2.20 -15.96 5.07
CA LYS A 55 -1.24 -16.07 6.18
C LYS A 55 0.10 -16.69 5.74
N GLU A 56 0.13 -17.40 4.62
CA GLU A 56 1.34 -18.03 4.08
C GLU A 56 2.31 -17.04 3.42
N ARG A 57 1.81 -15.88 2.94
CA ARG A 57 2.63 -14.85 2.29
C ARG A 57 2.74 -13.62 3.17
N ARG A 58 3.96 -13.34 3.65
CA ARG A 58 4.26 -12.11 4.40
C ARG A 58 4.40 -10.94 3.43
N TRP A 59 3.30 -10.21 3.24
CA TRP A 59 3.29 -9.02 2.40
C TRP A 59 3.80 -7.78 3.13
N SER A 60 4.56 -6.94 2.43
CA SER A 60 5.02 -5.63 2.88
C SER A 60 4.63 -4.56 1.88
N LEU A 61 4.26 -3.36 2.37
CA LEU A 61 4.06 -2.18 1.54
C LEU A 61 5.16 -1.16 1.80
N TYR A 62 5.67 -0.61 0.71
CA TYR A 62 6.64 0.47 0.73
C TYR A 62 6.07 1.67 -0.01
N GLU A 63 6.22 2.83 0.59
CA GLU A 63 6.00 4.10 -0.11
C GLU A 63 7.26 4.42 -0.91
N VAL A 64 7.08 4.87 -2.15
CA VAL A 64 8.19 5.26 -3.03
C VAL A 64 7.95 6.65 -3.60
N PRO A 65 9.00 7.38 -4.01
CA PRO A 65 8.82 8.68 -4.64
C PRO A 65 7.91 8.58 -5.87
N GLY A 66 6.82 9.35 -5.86
CA GLY A 66 5.95 9.55 -7.02
C GLY A 66 6.31 10.82 -7.79
N ALA A 67 5.66 11.04 -8.93
CA ALA A 67 5.67 12.35 -9.58
C ALA A 67 5.07 13.43 -8.65
N LYS A 68 5.35 14.71 -8.94
CA LYS A 68 4.83 15.83 -8.15
C LYS A 68 3.31 15.74 -8.02
N GLY A 69 2.81 15.68 -6.78
CA GLY A 69 1.38 15.57 -6.49
C GLY A 69 0.79 14.16 -6.60
N CYS A 70 1.62 13.13 -6.80
CA CYS A 70 1.19 11.74 -6.89
C CYS A 70 1.68 10.92 -5.70
N CYS A 71 0.84 10.00 -5.22
CA CYS A 71 1.25 8.94 -4.31
C CYS A 71 1.71 7.72 -5.13
N ALA A 72 2.72 7.00 -4.62
CA ALA A 72 3.18 5.76 -5.22
C ALA A 72 3.53 4.74 -4.13
N ALA A 73 3.26 3.46 -4.40
CA ALA A 73 3.50 2.37 -3.47
C ALA A 73 3.90 1.09 -4.20
N ILE A 74 4.66 0.23 -3.51
CA ILE A 74 5.07 -1.10 -3.96
C ILE A 74 4.62 -2.13 -2.91
N ALA A 75 4.01 -3.22 -3.37
CA ALA A 75 3.67 -4.38 -2.54
C ALA A 75 4.53 -5.59 -2.93
N VAL A 76 5.11 -6.26 -1.93
CA VAL A 76 6.01 -7.42 -2.13
C VAL A 76 5.71 -8.53 -1.13
N SER A 77 5.80 -9.78 -1.57
CA SER A 77 5.56 -10.98 -0.73
C SER A 77 6.85 -11.62 -0.20
N ALA A 78 7.98 -10.93 -0.33
CA ALA A 78 9.30 -11.37 0.13
C ALA A 78 9.95 -10.29 0.99
N HIS A 79 10.88 -10.67 1.86
CA HIS A 79 11.63 -9.70 2.65
C HIS A 79 12.63 -8.99 1.73
N LEU A 80 12.42 -7.70 1.47
CA LEU A 80 13.33 -6.86 0.70
C LEU A 80 14.23 -6.07 1.65
N GLU A 81 15.55 -6.20 1.49
CA GLU A 81 16.50 -5.20 1.99
C GLU A 81 16.41 -3.97 1.08
N VAL A 82 15.68 -2.95 1.52
CA VAL A 82 15.60 -1.69 0.79
C VAL A 82 16.87 -0.89 1.06
N LYS A 83 17.82 -0.89 0.12
CA LYS A 83 18.95 0.04 0.12
C LYS A 83 18.48 1.40 -0.41
N VAL A 84 18.23 2.34 0.50
CA VAL A 84 18.05 3.75 0.14
C VAL A 84 19.43 4.29 -0.28
N ARG A 85 19.57 4.69 -1.54
CA ARG A 85 20.72 5.48 -2.01
C ARG A 85 20.40 6.97 -1.83
#